data_AF-A0AAU9WGL4-F1
#
_entry.id   AF-A0AAU9WGL4-F1
#
_cell.length_a   1.000
_cell.length_b   1.000
_cell.length_c   1.000
_cell.angle_alpha   90.00
_cell.angle_beta   90.00
_cell.angle_gamma   90.00
#
_symmetry.space_group_name_H-M   'P 1'
#
loop_
_entity.id
_entity.type
_entity.pdbx_description
1 polymer ?
#
loop_
_entity_poly.entity_id
_entity_poly.type
_entity_poly.pdbx_seq_one_letter_code
_entity_poly.pdbx_strand_id
1 'polypeptide(L)'
;MFGIIYPQAPDITYQVHDQGHTWLLTSIFLQRNTLSPTAMERMESIDNSCSLICHLIDQEKSRGIPLDRIVIGGFGMGGNLAMHVGFRYLTNIVGVFAHSSILSTRSTVFETIRKERELNKDQKYPALFM
;
A
#
# COMPACT_ATOMS: atom_id res chain seq x y z
N MET A 1 3.32 -2.76 -24.49
CA MET A 1 2.12 -3.54 -24.12
C MET A 1 1.48 -2.84 -22.93
N PHE A 2 0.16 -2.63 -22.96
CA PHE A 2 -0.61 -2.11 -21.83
C PHE A 2 -1.32 -3.30 -21.19
N GLY A 3 -1.27 -3.41 -19.86
CA GLY A 3 -1.85 -4.52 -19.12
C GLY A 3 -2.41 -4.02 -17.79
N ILE A 4 -3.45 -4.70 -17.32
CA ILE A 4 -4.07 -4.45 -16.01
C ILE A 4 -3.99 -5.75 -15.22
N ILE A 5 -3.42 -5.69 -14.02
CA ILE A 5 -3.27 -6.83 -13.12
C ILE A 5 -4.08 -6.56 -11.86
N TYR A 6 -5.01 -7.47 -11.55
CA TYR A 6 -5.76 -7.48 -10.30
C TYR A 6 -5.29 -8.63 -9.42
N PRO A 7 -4.28 -8.43 -8.55
CA PRO A 7 -3.79 -9.48 -7.68
C PRO A 7 -4.85 -9.82 -6.62
N GLN A 8 -5.00 -11.11 -6.34
CA GLN A 8 -5.85 -11.60 -5.26
C GLN A 8 -5.11 -11.47 -3.92
N ALA A 9 -5.80 -10.94 -2.90
CA ALA A 9 -5.27 -10.94 -1.55
C ALA A 9 -5.07 -12.38 -1.04
N PRO A 10 -4.06 -12.65 -0.21
CA PRO A 10 -3.87 -13.99 0.35
C PRO A 10 -5.12 -14.46 1.09
N ASP A 11 -5.44 -15.75 0.95
CA ASP A 11 -6.61 -16.34 1.62
C ASP A 11 -6.31 -16.62 3.10
N ILE A 12 -6.34 -15.54 3.88
CA ILE A 12 -6.12 -15.54 5.33
C ILE A 12 -7.41 -15.12 6.02
N THR A 13 -7.80 -15.87 7.05
CA THR A 13 -8.83 -15.44 8.00
C THR A 13 -8.18 -14.70 9.16
N TYR A 14 -8.66 -13.50 9.45
CA TYR A 14 -8.14 -12.63 10.50
C TYR A 14 -9.27 -12.11 11.38
N GLN A 15 -9.07 -12.15 12.69
CA GLN A 15 -10.05 -11.66 13.67
C GLN A 15 -9.68 -10.24 14.11
N VAL A 16 -10.66 -9.35 14.10
CA VAL A 16 -10.55 -8.00 14.68
C VAL A 16 -11.53 -7.90 15.83
N HIS A 17 -11.04 -7.58 17.01
CA HIS A 17 -11.88 -7.27 18.17
C HIS A 17 -12.02 -5.76 18.27
N ASP A 18 -13.23 -5.24 18.10
CA ASP A 18 -13.51 -3.81 18.15
C ASP A 18 -14.88 -3.52 18.76
N GLN A 19 -14.94 -2.54 19.66
CA GLN A 19 -16.15 -2.12 20.37
C GLN A 19 -16.96 -3.27 21.00
N GLY A 20 -16.29 -4.31 21.51
CA GLY A 20 -16.94 -5.48 22.10
C GLY A 20 -17.47 -6.52 21.10
N HIS A 21 -17.26 -6.29 19.80
CA HIS A 21 -17.61 -7.22 18.73
C HIS A 21 -16.36 -7.89 18.15
N THR A 22 -16.52 -9.10 17.63
CA THR A 22 -15.48 -9.82 16.89
C THR A 22 -15.87 -9.91 15.42
N TRP A 23 -15.01 -9.39 14.56
CA TRP A 23 -15.18 -9.38 13.11
C TRP A 23 -14.22 -10.37 12.49
N LEU A 24 -14.74 -11.22 11.60
CA LEU A 24 -13.93 -12.13 10.79
C LEU A 24 -13.73 -11.52 9.41
N LEU A 25 -12.48 -11.23 9.09
CA LEU A 25 -12.07 -10.71 7.79
C LEU A 25 -11.36 -11.82 7.03
N THR A 26 -11.68 -11.99 5.76
CA THR A 26 -11.08 -12.99 4.87
C THR A 26 -10.56 -12.33 3.61
N SER A 27 -9.56 -12.93 2.96
CA SER A 27 -8.96 -12.38 1.72
C SER A 27 -8.54 -10.91 1.86
N ILE A 28 -7.73 -10.59 2.88
CA ILE A 28 -7.29 -9.23 3.18
C ILE A 28 -5.80 -9.04 2.94
N PHE A 29 -5.43 -7.87 2.42
CA PHE A 29 -4.02 -7.47 2.34
C PHE A 29 -3.49 -6.96 3.68
N LEU A 30 -4.31 -6.27 4.47
CA LEU A 30 -3.87 -5.56 5.66
C LEU A 30 -4.64 -6.01 6.89
N GLN A 31 -3.95 -6.56 7.87
CA GLN A 31 -4.51 -6.82 9.19
C GLN A 31 -4.67 -5.49 9.96
N ARG A 32 -5.75 -5.36 10.74
CA ARG A 32 -6.08 -4.14 11.49
C ARG A 32 -6.20 -4.41 12.98
N ASN A 33 -5.68 -3.51 13.81
CA ASN A 33 -5.86 -3.61 15.27
C ASN A 33 -7.33 -3.40 15.67
N THR A 34 -8.00 -2.42 15.03
CA THR A 34 -9.43 -2.13 15.19
C THR A 34 -10.02 -1.71 13.82
N LEU A 35 -11.34 -1.56 13.72
CA LEU A 35 -11.99 -1.06 12.51
C LEU A 35 -11.89 0.46 12.37
N SER A 36 -11.39 1.17 13.39
CA SER A 36 -11.14 2.61 13.30
C SER A 36 -10.15 2.92 12.17
N PRO A 37 -10.44 3.94 11.33
CA PRO A 37 -9.56 4.37 10.25
C PRO A 37 -8.27 5.04 10.75
N THR A 38 -8.26 5.51 12.00
CA THR A 38 -7.11 6.20 12.63
C THR A 38 -6.32 5.32 13.59
N ALA A 39 -6.65 4.03 13.67
CA ALA A 39 -5.90 3.09 14.50
C ALA A 39 -4.44 3.00 14.07
N MET A 40 -3.57 2.57 14.99
CA MET A 40 -2.19 2.25 14.63
C MET A 40 -2.14 1.14 13.59
N GLU A 41 -1.24 1.32 12.64
CA GLU A 41 -0.96 0.38 11.57
C GLU A 41 -0.29 -0.89 12.10
N ARG A 42 -0.64 -2.05 11.53
CA ARG A 42 0.08 -3.31 11.79
C ARG A 42 1.19 -3.47 10.77
N MET A 43 2.34 -2.86 11.07
CA MET A 43 3.44 -2.73 10.12
C MET A 43 3.94 -4.06 9.56
N GLU A 44 4.03 -5.12 10.38
CA GLU A 44 4.41 -6.45 9.89
C GLU A 44 3.47 -6.96 8.78
N SER A 45 2.15 -6.82 8.97
CA SER A 45 1.18 -7.22 7.94
C SER A 45 1.26 -6.34 6.70
N ILE A 46 1.49 -5.03 6.87
CA ILE A 46 1.61 -4.10 5.77
C ILE A 46 2.87 -4.38 4.95
N ASP A 47 4.00 -4.59 5.61
CA ASP A 47 5.30 -4.80 4.98
C ASP A 47 5.34 -6.14 4.23
N ASN A 48 4.69 -7.18 4.78
CA ASN A 48 4.48 -8.44 4.06
C ASN A 48 3.70 -8.23 2.76
N SER A 49 2.59 -7.51 2.82
CA SER A 49 1.79 -7.21 1.62
C SER A 49 2.50 -6.28 0.64
N CYS A 50 3.28 -5.31 1.13
CA CYS A 50 4.11 -4.47 0.27
C CYS A 50 5.13 -5.33 -0.49
N SER A 51 5.77 -6.28 0.20
CA SER A 51 6.73 -7.19 -0.41
C SER A 51 6.12 -8.05 -1.51
N LEU A 52 4.88 -8.54 -1.33
CA LEU A 52 4.15 -9.27 -2.36
C LEU A 52 3.91 -8.42 -3.62
N ILE A 53 3.49 -7.16 -3.44
CA ILE A 53 3.25 -6.24 -4.57
C ILE A 53 4.56 -5.83 -5.24
N CYS A 54 5.61 -5.55 -4.48
CA CYS A 54 6.94 -5.26 -5.03
C CYS A 54 7.45 -6.44 -5.85
N HIS A 55 7.29 -7.67 -5.38
CA HIS A 55 7.67 -8.87 -6.14
C HIS A 55 6.91 -8.99 -7.46
N LEU A 56 5.59 -8.74 -7.46
CA LEU A 56 4.78 -8.70 -8.67
C LEU A 56 5.31 -7.64 -9.66
N ILE A 57 5.65 -6.45 -9.17
CA ILE A 57 6.19 -5.37 -9.99
C ILE A 57 7.57 -5.73 -10.55
N ASP A 58 8.42 -6.39 -9.76
CA ASP A 58 9.72 -6.88 -10.23
C ASP A 58 9.59 -7.92 -11.34
N GLN A 59 8.56 -8.78 -11.29
CA GLN A 59 8.24 -9.69 -12.38
C GLN A 59 7.86 -8.92 -13.66
N GLU A 60 7.02 -7.91 -13.58
CA GLU A 60 6.66 -7.07 -14.73
C GLU A 60 7.86 -6.27 -15.26
N LYS A 61 8.74 -5.81 -14.36
CA LYS A 61 10.00 -5.18 -14.73
C LYS A 61 10.92 -6.14 -15.49
N SER A 62 11.03 -7.39 -15.04
CA SER A 62 11.81 -8.44 -15.73
C SER A 62 11.26 -8.77 -17.13
N ARG A 63 9.97 -8.53 -17.36
CA ARG A 63 9.31 -8.66 -18.67
C ARG A 63 9.50 -7.43 -19.56
N GLY A 64 10.27 -6.44 -19.10
CA GLY A 64 10.64 -5.25 -19.86
C GLY A 64 9.72 -4.04 -19.65
N ILE A 65 8.87 -4.03 -18.61
CA ILE A 65 8.03 -2.87 -18.26
C ILE A 65 8.80 -1.97 -17.28
N PRO A 66 9.31 -0.80 -17.70
CA PRO A 66 10.03 0.09 -16.78
C PRO A 66 9.09 0.70 -15.73
N LEU A 67 9.64 1.03 -14.55
CA LEU A 67 8.86 1.54 -13.42
C LEU A 67 8.13 2.85 -13.74
N ASP A 68 8.72 3.68 -14.60
CA ASP A 68 8.12 4.93 -15.13
C ASP A 68 6.98 4.69 -16.15
N ARG A 69 6.49 3.46 -16.26
CA ARG A 69 5.25 3.09 -16.97
C ARG A 69 4.27 2.34 -16.08
N ILE A 70 4.55 2.23 -14.79
CA ILE A 70 3.72 1.51 -13.83
C ILE A 70 2.92 2.52 -13.00
N VAL A 71 1.63 2.24 -12.88
CA VAL A 71 0.72 2.88 -11.94
C VAL A 71 0.20 1.78 -11.02
N ILE A 72 0.17 2.05 -9.72
CA ILE A 72 -0.43 1.16 -8.73
C ILE A 72 -1.62 1.85 -8.07
N GLY A 73 -2.60 1.08 -7.62
CA GLY A 73 -3.71 1.66 -6.90
C GLY A 73 -4.75 0.65 -6.49
N GLY A 74 -5.77 1.13 -5.79
CA GLY A 74 -6.86 0.27 -5.37
C GLY A 74 -7.96 0.99 -4.60
N PHE A 75 -8.96 0.18 -4.23
CA PHE A 75 -10.10 0.58 -3.42
C PHE A 75 -9.92 0.15 -1.96
N GLY A 76 -10.33 1.00 -1.01
CA GLY A 76 -10.31 0.66 0.43
C GLY A 76 -8.91 0.26 0.89
N MET A 77 -8.75 -0.95 1.43
CA MET A 77 -7.44 -1.48 1.84
C MET A 77 -6.43 -1.58 0.69
N GLY A 78 -6.89 -1.78 -0.55
CA GLY A 78 -6.00 -1.83 -1.71
C GLY A 78 -5.33 -0.49 -2.00
N GLY A 79 -6.07 0.62 -1.86
CA GLY A 79 -5.48 1.96 -2.01
C GLY A 79 -4.55 2.32 -0.85
N ASN A 80 -4.85 1.86 0.38
CA ASN A 80 -3.92 1.98 1.51
C ASN A 80 -2.59 1.29 1.20
N LEU A 81 -2.65 0.03 0.74
CA LEU A 81 -1.48 -0.73 0.36
C LEU A 81 -0.71 -0.05 -0.79
N ALA A 82 -1.41 0.45 -1.80
CA ALA A 82 -0.79 1.15 -2.93
C ALA A 82 -0.01 2.40 -2.46
N MET A 83 -0.54 3.17 -1.50
CA MET A 83 0.18 4.28 -0.90
C MET A 83 1.42 3.82 -0.14
N HIS A 84 1.34 2.75 0.65
CA HIS A 84 2.54 2.20 1.31
C HIS A 84 3.60 1.75 0.30
N VAL A 85 3.22 1.08 -0.78
CA VAL A 85 4.16 0.63 -1.81
C VAL A 85 4.81 1.82 -2.52
N GLY A 86 4.00 2.73 -3.08
CA GLY A 86 4.49 3.82 -3.93
C GLY A 86 5.28 4.89 -3.18
N PHE A 87 4.99 5.14 -1.91
CA PHE A 87 5.66 6.19 -1.15
C PHE A 87 6.77 5.69 -0.21
N ARG A 88 6.88 4.39 0.03
CA ARG A 88 7.94 3.82 0.89
C ARG A 88 8.95 2.95 0.13
N TYR A 89 8.52 2.25 -0.92
CA TYR A 89 9.36 1.24 -1.57
C TYR A 89 9.63 1.54 -3.05
N LEU A 90 8.63 2.05 -3.78
CA LEU A 90 8.69 2.25 -5.24
C LEU A 90 8.41 3.70 -5.62
N THR A 91 9.24 4.62 -5.14
CA THR A 91 9.07 6.07 -5.31
C THR A 91 9.29 6.59 -6.74
N ASN A 92 9.71 5.72 -7.65
CA ASN A 92 10.00 6.01 -9.06
C ASN A 92 8.96 5.46 -10.04
N ILE A 93 7.81 4.97 -9.54
CA ILE A 93 6.66 4.67 -10.39
C ILE A 93 5.96 5.96 -10.84
N VAL A 94 5.12 5.88 -11.88
CA VAL A 94 4.42 7.05 -12.44
C VAL A 94 3.44 7.64 -11.44
N GLY A 95 2.68 6.78 -10.79
CA GLY A 95 1.55 7.22 -10.01
C GLY A 95 1.00 6.17 -9.07
N VAL A 96 0.33 6.68 -8.05
CA VAL A 96 -0.50 5.94 -7.11
C VAL A 96 -1.92 6.49 -7.25
N PHE A 97 -2.92 5.62 -7.33
CA PHE A 97 -4.32 6.04 -7.12
C PHE A 97 -4.93 5.34 -5.91
N ALA A 98 -5.77 6.05 -5.16
CA ALA A 98 -6.38 5.54 -3.95
C ALA A 98 -7.85 5.97 -3.87
N HIS A 99 -8.78 5.01 -3.93
CA HIS A 99 -10.21 5.28 -3.94
C HIS A 99 -10.89 4.79 -2.66
N SER A 100 -11.59 5.68 -1.95
CA SER A 100 -12.21 5.39 -0.65
C SER A 100 -11.22 4.77 0.35
N SER A 101 -9.99 5.28 0.33
CA SER A 101 -8.85 4.80 1.11
C SER A 101 -8.42 5.83 2.14
N ILE A 102 -7.75 5.38 3.19
CA ILE A 102 -7.29 6.23 4.29
C ILE A 102 -6.02 5.67 4.91
N LEU A 103 -5.03 6.54 5.11
CA LEU A 103 -3.88 6.25 5.93
C LEU A 103 -4.16 6.65 7.39
N SER A 104 -3.56 5.93 8.33
CA SER A 104 -3.61 6.33 9.73
C SER A 104 -2.99 7.73 9.90
N THR A 105 -3.45 8.52 10.87
CA THR A 105 -2.89 9.87 11.11
C THR A 105 -1.40 9.84 11.48
N ARG A 106 -0.92 8.70 12.01
CA ARG A 106 0.49 8.43 12.29
C ARG A 106 1.06 7.38 11.34
N SER A 107 0.57 7.35 10.11
CA SER A 107 1.01 6.37 9.12
C SER A 107 2.51 6.46 8.90
N THR A 108 3.15 5.29 8.78
CA THR A 108 4.57 5.21 8.44
C THR A 108 4.87 5.87 7.09
N VAL A 109 3.89 5.95 6.18
CA VAL A 109 4.05 6.68 4.91
C VAL A 109 4.42 8.15 5.14
N PHE A 110 3.69 8.84 6.03
CA PHE A 110 3.96 10.25 6.33
C PHE A 110 5.32 10.44 6.97
N GLU A 111 5.67 9.56 7.91
CA GLU A 111 6.97 9.58 8.59
C GLU A 111 8.13 9.32 7.62
N THR A 112 8.00 8.35 6.72
CA THR A 112 9.00 8.06 5.67
C THR A 112 9.19 9.27 4.76
N ILE A 113 8.11 9.82 4.20
CA ILE A 113 8.21 10.99 3.31
C ILE A 113 8.88 12.17 4.01
N ARG A 114 8.52 12.42 5.27
CA ARG A 114 9.09 13.53 6.05
C ARG A 114 10.60 13.35 6.24
N LYS A 115 11.04 12.19 6.71
CA LYS A 115 12.46 11.89 6.93
C LYS A 115 13.26 11.98 5.63
N GLU A 116 12.74 11.41 4.55
CA GLU A 116 13.41 11.44 3.25
C GLU A 116 13.52 12.84 2.68
N ARG A 117 12.51 13.72 2.90
CA ARG A 117 12.61 15.13 2.49
C ARG A 117 13.64 15.92 3.30
N GLU A 118 13.86 15.55 4.56
CA GLU A 118 14.91 16.14 5.39
C GLU A 118 16.30 15.73 4.89
N LEU A 119 16.46 14.49 4.41
CA LEU A 119 17.73 13.93 3.90
C LEU A 119 18.02 14.32 2.44
N ASN A 120 17.00 14.31 1.59
CA ASN A 120 17.09 14.56 0.15
C ASN A 120 15.89 15.43 -0.31
N LYS A 121 16.13 16.74 -0.41
CA LYS A 121 15.09 17.70 -0.81
C LYS A 121 14.60 17.53 -2.25
N ASP A 122 15.41 16.92 -3.10
CA ASP A 122 15.09 16.69 -4.51
C ASP A 122 14.40 15.34 -4.75
N GLN A 123 14.13 14.57 -3.68
CA GLN A 123 13.41 13.29 -3.78
C GLN A 123 12.03 13.52 -4.38
N LYS A 124 11.81 12.89 -5.54
CA LYS A 124 10.52 12.84 -6.20
C LYS A 124 9.70 11.67 -5.68
N TYR A 125 8.39 11.82 -5.73
CA TYR A 125 7.42 10.81 -5.36
C TYR A 125 6.42 10.64 -6.50
N PRO A 126 5.77 9.48 -6.62
CA PRO A 126 4.74 9.27 -7.63
C PRO A 126 3.60 10.27 -7.43
N ALA A 127 2.95 10.65 -8.54
CA ALA A 127 1.73 11.44 -8.46
C ALA A 127 0.65 10.67 -7.69
N LEU A 128 -0.08 11.33 -6.80
CA LEU A 128 -1.22 10.75 -6.10
C LEU A 128 -2.52 11.22 -6.77
N PHE A 129 -3.34 10.27 -7.22
CA PHE A 129 -4.69 10.51 -7.74
C PHE A 129 -5.72 10.02 -6.71
N MET A 130 -6.60 10.91 -6.26
CA MET A 130 -7.67 10.60 -5.30
C MET A 130 -9.04 10.91 -5.90
#